data_AF-A0A9X5C925-F1
#
_entry.id   AF-A0A9X5C925-F1
#
_cell.length_a   1.000
_cell.length_b   1.000
_cell.length_c   1.000
_cell.angle_alpha   90.00
_cell.angle_beta   90.00
_cell.angle_gamma   90.00
#
_symmetry.space_group_name_H-M   'P 1'
#
loop_
_entity.id
_entity.type
_entity.pdbx_description
1 polymer ?
#
loop_
_entity_poly.entity_id
_entity_poly.type
_entity_poly.pdbx_seq_one_letter_code
_entity_poly.pdbx_strand_id
1 'polypeptide(L)'
;LNGWTLTPAETPILTEPMEQYQMAGTKGYVLVLPDEVASRLSGEKIRLVMKLEDSGYPELKNELKQFLNSGKWQPDIQPVQELPERVTMGVTVKAWGVANSLTGFTTLSFCGLYLSIIFIILSCSVLAFEQLSAIDRNRKNYAVIDRLGVSGRRQASLVRRELSTVFLIPLFFPIVLTVLLIVGTQFFFGEAILQEGLVLFYGLVTILLFCAIYLTYFGATMSLLKRVILRPEMH
;
A
#
# COMPACT_ATOMS: atom_id res chain seq x y z
N LEU A 1 6.64 -19.12 37.93
CA LEU A 1 6.49 -18.06 38.96
C LEU A 1 5.71 -18.64 40.13
N ASN A 2 6.34 -18.99 41.27
CA ASN A 2 5.64 -19.54 42.46
C ASN A 2 4.55 -20.62 42.17
N GLY A 3 4.78 -21.54 41.20
CA GLY A 3 3.78 -22.55 40.81
C GLY A 3 2.64 -22.09 39.89
N TRP A 4 2.57 -20.81 39.54
CA TRP A 4 1.61 -20.25 38.59
C TRP A 4 2.13 -20.35 37.15
N THR A 5 1.27 -20.88 36.28
CA THR A 5 1.47 -20.91 34.82
C THR A 5 0.65 -19.77 34.22
N LEU A 6 1.32 -18.81 33.59
CA LEU A 6 0.67 -17.72 32.87
C LEU A 6 0.46 -18.16 31.41
N THR A 7 -0.74 -17.98 30.89
CA THR A 7 -1.06 -18.20 29.48
C THR A 7 -1.25 -16.86 28.76
N PRO A 8 -0.87 -16.76 27.48
CA PRO A 8 -1.20 -15.60 26.66
C PRO A 8 -2.73 -15.38 26.63
N ALA A 9 -3.15 -14.13 26.55
CA ALA A 9 -4.55 -13.81 26.31
C ALA A 9 -4.99 -14.38 24.95
N GLU A 10 -6.19 -14.97 24.88
CA GLU A 10 -6.71 -15.58 23.64
C GLU A 10 -6.91 -14.56 22.52
N THR A 11 -7.23 -13.31 22.87
CA THR A 11 -7.42 -12.21 21.91
C THR A 11 -6.27 -11.20 22.02
N PRO A 12 -5.46 -11.01 20.97
CA PRO A 12 -4.43 -9.97 20.95
C PRO A 12 -5.08 -8.58 20.89
N ILE A 13 -4.60 -7.65 21.71
CA ILE A 13 -5.04 -6.25 21.69
C ILE A 13 -4.20 -5.50 20.66
N LEU A 14 -4.70 -5.46 19.42
CA LEU A 14 -4.07 -4.72 18.33
C LEU A 14 -4.85 -3.40 18.16
N THR A 15 -4.44 -2.34 18.86
CA THR A 15 -5.12 -1.03 18.77
C THR A 15 -4.18 0.13 18.48
N GLU A 16 -2.91 -0.18 18.24
CA GLU A 16 -1.84 0.81 18.09
C GLU A 16 -1.54 1.14 16.63
N PRO A 17 -1.15 2.39 16.33
CA PRO A 17 -0.68 2.78 15.00
C PRO A 17 0.66 2.12 14.67
N MET A 18 1.04 2.08 13.39
CA MET A 18 2.29 1.44 12.89
C MET A 18 3.60 1.99 13.49
N GLU A 19 3.56 3.08 14.27
CA GLU A 19 4.71 3.74 14.88
C GLU A 19 5.05 3.21 16.29
N GLN A 20 5.07 1.88 16.46
CA GLN A 20 5.40 1.25 17.75
C GLN A 20 6.82 0.68 17.75
N TYR A 21 7.82 1.57 17.73
CA TYR A 21 9.22 1.15 17.85
C TYR A 21 9.58 0.90 19.33
N GLN A 22 9.97 -0.35 19.65
CA GLN A 22 10.51 -0.79 20.95
C GLN A 22 9.57 -0.74 22.17
N MET A 23 8.30 -0.38 22.05
CA MET A 23 7.40 -0.12 23.20
C MET A 23 6.63 -1.32 23.76
N ALA A 24 6.64 -2.46 23.08
CA ALA A 24 6.09 -3.74 23.59
C ALA A 24 7.15 -4.63 24.30
N GLY A 25 8.38 -4.12 24.47
CA GLY A 25 9.49 -4.86 25.09
C GLY A 25 10.32 -5.64 24.08
N THR A 26 11.46 -6.20 24.51
CA THR A 26 12.47 -6.82 23.62
C THR A 26 11.95 -8.04 22.86
N LYS A 27 10.87 -8.65 23.35
CA LYS A 27 10.22 -9.81 22.73
C LYS A 27 8.74 -9.59 22.37
N GLY A 28 8.21 -8.38 22.56
CA GLY A 28 6.84 -8.02 22.12
C GLY A 28 5.69 -8.62 22.94
N TYR A 29 5.94 -9.14 24.14
CA TYR A 29 4.90 -9.70 25.02
C TYR A 29 4.70 -8.84 26.27
N VAL A 30 3.45 -8.71 26.71
CA VAL A 30 3.09 -8.05 27.97
C VAL A 30 2.64 -9.12 28.98
N LEU A 31 3.21 -9.08 30.18
CA LEU A 31 2.82 -9.96 31.29
C LEU A 31 2.17 -9.10 32.38
N VAL A 32 0.96 -9.48 32.79
CA VAL A 32 0.29 -8.87 33.94
C VAL A 32 0.61 -9.73 35.17
N LEU A 33 1.28 -9.14 36.16
CA LEU A 33 1.76 -9.82 37.35
C LEU A 33 1.17 -9.16 38.60
N PRO A 34 0.88 -9.92 39.68
CA PRO A 34 0.60 -9.34 40.98
C PRO A 34 1.80 -8.54 41.52
N ASP A 35 1.53 -7.48 42.29
CA ASP A 35 2.56 -6.56 42.80
C ASP A 35 3.65 -7.27 43.64
N GLU A 36 3.26 -8.30 44.40
CA GLU A 36 4.18 -9.13 45.20
C GLU A 36 5.22 -9.87 44.35
N VAL A 37 4.87 -10.20 43.11
CA VAL A 37 5.75 -10.87 42.16
C VAL A 37 6.57 -9.84 41.39
N ALA A 38 5.93 -8.75 40.96
CA ALA A 38 6.57 -7.68 40.22
C ALA A 38 7.70 -7.01 41.04
N SER A 39 7.49 -6.80 42.35
CA SER A 39 8.48 -6.22 43.27
C SER A 39 9.76 -7.06 43.43
N ARG A 40 9.72 -8.36 43.08
CA ARG A 40 10.89 -9.26 43.11
C ARG A 40 11.67 -9.28 41.80
N LEU A 41 11.17 -8.62 40.76
CA LEU A 41 11.79 -8.56 39.44
C LEU A 41 12.54 -7.23 39.27
N SER A 42 13.79 -7.29 38.83
CA SER A 42 14.54 -6.10 38.46
C SER A 42 14.10 -5.61 37.07
N GLY A 43 13.40 -4.48 37.01
CA GLY A 43 13.05 -3.84 35.74
C GLY A 43 14.26 -3.13 35.12
N GLU A 44 14.48 -3.33 33.81
CA GLU A 44 15.48 -2.58 33.03
C GLU A 44 14.95 -1.22 32.57
N LYS A 45 13.63 -1.12 32.33
CA LYS A 45 12.95 0.09 31.83
C LYS A 45 11.61 0.26 32.52
N ILE A 46 11.29 1.49 32.91
CA ILE A 46 9.97 1.86 33.44
C ILE A 46 9.15 2.47 32.30
N ARG A 47 7.89 2.06 32.17
CA ARG A 47 6.94 2.59 31.19
C ARG A 47 5.65 2.96 31.90
N LEU A 48 5.18 4.18 31.64
CA LEU A 48 3.88 4.65 32.08
C LEU A 48 2.95 4.67 30.86
N VAL A 49 1.85 3.93 30.95
CA VAL A 49 0.80 3.90 29.93
C VAL A 49 -0.43 4.57 30.53
N MET A 50 -0.91 5.63 29.89
CA MET A 50 -2.08 6.38 30.33
C MET A 50 -3.16 6.35 29.25
N LYS A 51 -4.40 6.12 29.67
CA LYS A 51 -5.57 6.31 28.82
C LYS A 51 -6.16 7.69 29.12
N LEU A 52 -6.18 8.54 28.10
CA LEU A 52 -6.84 9.85 28.16
C LEU A 52 -8.36 9.65 28.07
N GLU A 53 -9.13 10.52 28.73
CA GLU A 53 -10.60 10.53 28.61
C GLU A 53 -11.02 10.84 27.16
N ASP A 54 -10.34 11.82 26.56
CA ASP A 54 -10.45 12.13 25.14
C ASP A 54 -9.38 11.39 24.32
N SER A 55 -9.58 11.26 23.00
CA SER A 55 -8.63 10.57 22.10
C SER A 55 -7.24 11.25 22.00
N GLY A 56 -7.07 12.42 22.64
CA GLY A 56 -5.89 13.27 22.57
C GLY A 56 -5.76 14.01 21.23
N TYR A 57 -4.72 14.84 21.12
CA TYR A 57 -4.39 15.60 19.90
C TYR A 57 -2.88 15.47 19.57
N PRO A 58 -2.46 15.66 18.31
CA PRO A 58 -1.08 15.41 17.89
C PRO A 58 -0.02 16.27 18.61
N GLU A 59 -0.33 17.52 18.91
CA GLU A 59 0.58 18.50 19.53
C GLU A 59 0.93 18.12 20.98
N LEU A 60 0.05 17.36 21.64
CA LEU A 60 0.24 16.87 23.01
C LEU A 60 1.58 16.15 23.19
N LYS A 61 2.07 15.45 22.15
CA LYS A 61 3.40 14.80 22.20
C LYS A 61 4.51 15.80 22.51
N ASN A 62 4.48 16.97 21.84
CA ASN A 62 5.48 18.00 22.01
C ASN A 62 5.30 18.75 23.33
N GLU A 63 4.05 19.00 23.74
CA GLU A 63 3.74 19.62 25.03
C GLU A 63 4.23 18.76 26.20
N LEU A 64 3.95 17.45 26.17
CA LEU A 64 4.44 16.51 27.17
C LEU A 64 5.97 16.45 27.18
N LYS A 65 6.61 16.42 26.00
CA LYS A 65 8.08 16.44 25.91
C LYS A 65 8.66 17.73 26.51
N GLN A 66 8.05 18.88 26.27
CA GLN A 66 8.46 20.15 26.86
C GLN A 66 8.24 20.16 28.37
N PHE A 67 7.09 19.65 28.84
CA PHE A 67 6.78 19.56 30.27
C PHE A 67 7.79 18.68 31.01
N LEU A 68 8.12 17.50 30.50
CA LEU A 68 9.11 16.60 31.10
C LEU A 68 10.52 17.22 31.14
N ASN A 69 10.89 17.96 30.09
CA ASN A 69 12.18 18.65 30.03
C ASN A 69 12.22 19.97 30.84
N SER A 70 11.08 20.45 31.35
CA SER A 70 10.99 21.73 32.06
C SER A 70 11.51 21.68 33.50
N GLY A 71 11.81 20.48 34.04
CA GLY A 71 12.20 20.28 35.44
C GLY A 71 11.06 20.39 36.45
N LYS A 72 9.83 20.71 36.01
CA LYS A 72 8.62 20.74 36.85
C LYS A 72 8.12 19.35 37.22
N TRP A 73 8.47 18.34 36.42
CA TRP A 73 8.09 16.97 36.68
C TRP A 73 9.06 16.34 37.68
N GLN A 74 8.57 16.10 38.90
CA GLN A 74 9.30 15.45 39.99
C GLN A 74 8.54 14.18 40.38
N PRO A 75 8.78 13.05 39.70
CA PRO A 75 8.13 11.80 40.05
C PRO A 75 8.61 11.33 41.43
N ASP A 76 7.69 10.80 42.23
CA ASP A 76 8.04 10.05 43.42
C ASP A 76 8.54 8.67 42.96
N ILE A 77 9.85 8.47 42.99
CA ILE A 77 10.50 7.24 42.51
C ILE A 77 10.74 6.37 43.73
N GLN A 78 10.16 5.16 43.72
CA GLN A 78 10.33 4.21 44.81
C GLN A 78 11.83 4.00 45.10
N PRO A 79 12.27 3.98 46.37
CA PRO A 79 13.68 4.09 46.79
C PRO A 79 14.57 2.89 46.43
N VAL A 80 14.06 1.91 45.68
CA VAL A 80 14.76 0.64 45.41
C VAL A 80 15.75 0.73 44.24
N GLN A 81 15.77 1.82 43.47
CA GLN A 81 16.72 1.99 42.37
C GLN A 81 17.29 3.41 42.35
N GLU A 82 18.60 3.53 42.60
CA GLU A 82 19.35 4.74 42.25
C GLU A 82 19.15 5.02 40.76
N LEU A 83 18.65 6.21 40.45
CA LEU A 83 18.47 6.60 39.06
C LEU A 83 19.86 6.69 38.41
N PRO A 84 20.06 6.07 37.23
CA PRO A 84 21.29 6.26 36.50
C PRO A 84 21.50 7.75 36.19
N GLU A 85 22.75 8.17 36.13
CA GLU A 85 23.20 9.55 35.91
C GLU A 85 22.56 10.22 34.67
N ARG A 86 22.03 9.40 33.73
CA ARG A 86 21.27 9.83 32.56
C ARG A 86 20.01 8.98 32.39
N VAL A 87 18.85 9.61 32.56
CA VAL A 87 17.55 9.02 32.24
C VAL A 87 17.11 9.54 30.86
N THR A 88 16.91 8.64 29.91
CA THR A 88 16.29 9.00 28.62
C THR A 88 14.80 8.70 28.68
N MET A 89 13.97 9.72 28.46
CA MET A 89 12.52 9.59 28.46
C MET A 89 11.98 9.67 27.03
N GLY A 90 11.27 8.62 26.63
CA GLY A 90 10.50 8.60 25.38
C GLY A 90 9.04 8.94 25.64
N VAL A 91 8.46 9.85 24.86
CA VAL A 91 7.03 10.16 24.88
C VAL A 91 6.41 9.80 23.54
N THR A 92 5.34 9.03 23.58
CA THR A 92 4.47 8.75 22.44
C THR A 92 3.04 9.13 22.77
N VAL A 93 2.36 9.67 21.76
CA VAL A 93 0.92 9.97 21.82
C VAL A 93 0.30 9.32 20.60
N LYS A 94 -0.75 8.52 20.81
CA LYS A 94 -1.43 7.78 19.75
C LYS A 94 -1.93 8.71 18.63
N ALA A 95 -2.53 9.84 18.99
CA ALA A 95 -3.01 10.85 18.04
C ALA A 95 -1.89 11.38 17.12
N TRP A 96 -0.70 11.63 17.69
CA TRP A 96 0.48 12.02 16.89
C TRP A 96 0.92 10.89 15.96
N GLY A 97 0.97 9.65 16.46
CA GLY A 97 1.36 8.49 15.64
C GLY A 97 0.45 8.31 14.43
N VAL A 98 -0.88 8.38 14.64
CA VAL A 98 -1.87 8.31 13.55
C VAL A 98 -1.68 9.45 12.54
N ALA A 99 -1.56 10.70 13.01
CA ALA A 99 -1.39 11.85 12.12
C ALA A 99 -0.07 11.78 11.31
N ASN A 100 1.02 11.38 11.95
CA ASN A 100 2.32 11.22 11.30
C ASN A 100 2.30 10.13 10.23
N SER A 101 1.73 8.96 10.55
CA SER A 101 1.58 7.86 9.59
C SER A 101 0.70 8.25 8.40
N LEU A 102 -0.45 8.90 8.65
CA LEU A 102 -1.33 9.40 7.58
C LEU A 102 -0.62 10.37 6.64
N THR A 103 0.18 11.27 7.20
CA THR A 103 1.01 12.20 6.41
C THR A 103 1.99 11.43 5.53
N GLY A 104 2.73 10.48 6.09
CA GLY A 104 3.66 9.62 5.34
C GLY A 104 2.99 8.84 4.21
N PHE A 105 1.86 8.19 4.49
CA PHE A 105 1.09 7.47 3.47
C PHE A 105 0.56 8.39 2.38
N THR A 106 0.10 9.58 2.73
CA THR A 106 -0.38 10.58 1.77
C THR A 106 0.75 11.03 0.85
N THR A 107 1.94 11.32 1.39
CA THR A 107 3.12 11.70 0.60
C THR A 107 3.56 10.59 -0.34
N LEU A 108 3.65 9.35 0.15
CA LEU A 108 4.00 8.20 -0.69
C LEU A 108 2.97 7.96 -1.79
N SER A 109 1.68 8.06 -1.46
CA SER A 109 0.59 7.90 -2.43
C SER A 109 0.64 8.98 -3.51
N PHE A 110 0.88 10.23 -3.12
CA PHE A 110 1.02 11.34 -4.06
C PHE A 110 2.21 11.13 -5.01
N CYS A 111 3.37 10.73 -4.48
CA CYS A 111 4.55 10.43 -5.28
C CYS A 111 4.28 9.26 -6.26
N GLY A 112 3.66 8.18 -5.77
CA GLY A 112 3.31 7.01 -6.58
C GLY A 112 2.32 7.34 -7.70
N LEU A 113 1.28 8.13 -7.42
CA LEU A 113 0.31 8.58 -8.42
C LEU A 113 0.96 9.48 -9.47
N TYR A 114 1.79 10.44 -9.04
CA TYR A 114 2.51 11.33 -9.95
C TYR A 114 3.41 10.54 -10.91
N LEU A 115 4.20 9.60 -10.37
CA LEU A 115 5.08 8.75 -11.16
C LEU A 115 4.29 7.86 -12.12
N SER A 116 3.15 7.33 -11.69
CA SER A 116 2.25 6.53 -12.53
C SER A 116 1.74 7.33 -13.73
N ILE A 117 1.32 8.59 -13.53
CA ILE A 117 0.85 9.48 -14.60
C ILE A 117 1.98 9.74 -15.61
N ILE A 118 3.20 10.03 -15.14
CA ILE A 118 4.37 10.22 -16.01
C ILE A 118 4.62 8.98 -16.87
N PHE A 119 4.63 7.79 -16.26
CA PHE A 119 4.85 6.55 -17.01
C PHE A 119 3.75 6.26 -18.03
N ILE A 120 2.49 6.58 -17.72
CA ILE A 120 1.38 6.46 -18.67
C ILE A 120 1.58 7.39 -19.86
N ILE A 121 1.94 8.66 -19.63
CA ILE A 121 2.19 9.64 -20.69
C ILE A 121 3.37 9.21 -21.56
N LEU A 122 4.48 8.77 -20.95
CA LEU A 122 5.65 8.26 -21.67
C LEU A 122 5.29 7.03 -22.52
N SER A 123 4.56 6.07 -21.95
CA SER A 123 4.13 4.86 -22.66
C SER A 123 3.20 5.19 -23.84
N CYS A 124 2.26 6.12 -23.64
CA CYS A 124 1.38 6.61 -24.70
C CYS A 124 2.17 7.29 -25.83
N SER A 125 3.17 8.10 -25.46
CA SER A 125 4.02 8.81 -26.43
C SER A 125 4.85 7.82 -27.26
N VAL A 126 5.50 6.84 -26.62
CA VAL A 126 6.25 5.77 -27.30
C VAL A 126 5.33 4.98 -28.23
N LEU A 127 4.14 4.60 -27.77
CA LEU A 127 3.17 3.87 -28.59
C LEU A 127 2.69 4.68 -29.80
N ALA A 128 2.46 5.99 -29.63
CA ALA A 128 2.08 6.88 -30.73
C ALA A 128 3.19 6.97 -31.78
N PHE A 129 4.46 7.04 -31.36
CA PHE A 129 5.60 7.03 -32.28
C PHE A 129 5.73 5.70 -33.04
N GLU A 130 5.54 4.57 -32.37
CA GLU A 130 5.50 3.24 -33.01
C GLU A 130 4.42 3.15 -34.09
N GLN A 131 3.21 3.63 -33.80
CA GLN A 131 2.11 3.66 -34.77
C GLN A 131 2.43 4.58 -35.96
N LEU A 132 2.97 5.78 -35.71
CA LEU A 132 3.33 6.72 -36.77
C LEU A 132 4.43 6.15 -37.69
N SER A 133 5.45 5.52 -37.10
CA SER A 133 6.54 4.85 -37.84
C SER A 133 6.02 3.67 -38.67
N ALA A 134 5.13 2.86 -38.10
CA ALA A 134 4.51 1.73 -38.79
C ALA A 134 3.61 2.19 -39.96
N ILE A 135 2.86 3.29 -39.80
CA ILE A 135 2.05 3.88 -40.87
C ILE A 135 2.93 4.37 -42.02
N ASP A 136 4.03 5.08 -41.71
CA ASP A 136 4.94 5.61 -42.72
C ASP A 136 5.65 4.49 -43.50
N ARG A 137 6.07 3.41 -42.82
CA ARG A 137 6.59 2.19 -43.47
C ARG A 137 5.54 1.49 -44.32
N ASN A 138 4.32 1.33 -43.81
CA ASN A 138 3.29 0.55 -44.48
C ASN A 138 2.62 1.31 -45.63
N ARG A 139 2.72 2.64 -45.71
CA ARG A 139 2.20 3.43 -46.86
C ARG A 139 2.73 2.94 -48.21
N LYS A 140 3.97 2.44 -48.26
CA LYS A 140 4.59 1.85 -49.46
C LYS A 140 4.07 0.44 -49.79
N ASN A 141 3.69 -0.35 -48.78
CA ASN A 141 3.16 -1.70 -48.97
C ASN A 141 1.64 -1.71 -49.23
N TYR A 142 0.88 -0.78 -48.68
CA TYR A 142 -0.56 -0.66 -48.94
C TYR A 142 -0.85 -0.31 -50.41
N ALA A 143 0.01 0.45 -51.07
CA ALA A 143 -0.07 0.70 -52.53
C ALA A 143 0.09 -0.58 -53.38
N VAL A 144 0.71 -1.63 -52.83
CA VAL A 144 0.90 -2.93 -53.50
C VAL A 144 -0.25 -3.90 -53.18
N ILE A 145 -0.79 -3.86 -51.96
CA ILE A 145 -1.88 -4.73 -51.50
C ILE A 145 -3.25 -4.30 -52.05
N ASP A 146 -3.45 -3.01 -52.35
CA ASP A 146 -4.66 -2.49 -53.01
C ASP A 146 -4.95 -3.20 -54.35
N ARG A 147 -3.91 -3.75 -55.01
CA ARG A 147 -4.04 -4.51 -56.25
C ARG A 147 -4.45 -5.98 -56.10
N LEU A 148 -4.63 -6.50 -54.88
CA LEU A 148 -4.75 -7.96 -54.62
C LEU A 148 -6.13 -8.46 -54.17
N GLY A 149 -7.16 -7.60 -54.06
CA GLY A 149 -8.57 -8.02 -54.11
C GLY A 149 -9.05 -9.08 -53.10
N VAL A 150 -8.76 -8.91 -51.80
CA VAL A 150 -9.19 -9.85 -50.74
C VAL A 150 -10.45 -9.35 -50.01
N SER A 151 -11.41 -10.26 -49.75
CA SER A 151 -12.70 -9.94 -49.11
C SER A 151 -12.57 -9.58 -47.62
N GLY A 152 -12.92 -8.33 -47.24
CA GLY A 152 -12.68 -7.76 -45.91
C GLY A 152 -13.38 -8.41 -44.70
N ARG A 153 -14.41 -9.25 -44.89
CA ARG A 153 -15.20 -9.83 -43.77
C ARG A 153 -14.47 -10.96 -43.00
N ARG A 154 -13.72 -11.83 -43.69
CA ARG A 154 -12.91 -12.89 -43.02
C ARG A 154 -11.63 -12.33 -42.43
N GLN A 155 -11.02 -11.36 -43.11
CA GLN A 155 -9.82 -10.66 -42.66
C GLN A 155 -10.06 -9.92 -41.33
N ALA A 156 -11.20 -9.21 -41.21
CA ALA A 156 -11.57 -8.51 -39.98
C ALA A 156 -11.82 -9.44 -38.77
N SER A 157 -12.21 -10.70 -38.99
CA SER A 157 -12.41 -11.67 -37.90
C SER A 157 -11.12 -12.31 -37.43
N LEU A 158 -10.19 -12.58 -38.36
CA LEU A 158 -8.86 -13.12 -38.03
C LEU A 158 -8.02 -12.06 -37.32
N VAL A 159 -7.98 -10.83 -37.86
CA VAL A 159 -7.31 -9.68 -37.23
C VAL A 159 -7.89 -9.42 -35.84
N ARG A 160 -9.21 -9.54 -35.64
CA ARG A 160 -9.82 -9.38 -34.31
C ARG A 160 -9.32 -10.41 -33.29
N ARG A 161 -9.14 -11.66 -33.70
CA ARG A 161 -8.71 -12.76 -32.82
C ARG A 161 -7.22 -12.64 -32.48
N GLU A 162 -6.41 -12.31 -33.48
CA GLU A 162 -4.98 -12.12 -33.34
C GLU A 162 -4.66 -10.88 -32.48
N LEU A 163 -5.33 -9.75 -32.75
CA LEU A 163 -5.21 -8.52 -31.96
C LEU A 163 -5.70 -8.73 -30.52
N SER A 164 -6.73 -9.54 -30.30
CA SER A 164 -7.21 -9.89 -28.96
C SER A 164 -6.18 -10.68 -28.16
N THR A 165 -5.47 -11.64 -28.78
CA THR A 165 -4.43 -12.42 -28.08
C THR A 165 -3.21 -11.55 -27.77
N VAL A 166 -2.78 -10.69 -28.70
CA VAL A 166 -1.68 -9.75 -28.49
C VAL A 166 -1.99 -8.73 -27.40
N PHE A 167 -3.26 -8.34 -27.23
CA PHE A 167 -3.72 -7.46 -26.14
C PHE A 167 -3.93 -8.17 -24.80
N LEU A 168 -4.31 -9.45 -24.77
CA LEU A 168 -4.54 -10.17 -23.51
C LEU A 168 -3.26 -10.64 -22.83
N ILE A 169 -2.21 -10.95 -23.59
CA ILE A 169 -0.94 -11.41 -23.00
C ILE A 169 -0.33 -10.34 -22.06
N PRO A 170 -0.24 -9.04 -22.46
CA PRO A 170 0.24 -7.98 -21.57
C PRO A 170 -0.66 -7.73 -20.34
N LEU A 171 -1.94 -8.12 -20.37
CA LEU A 171 -2.85 -8.00 -19.22
C LEU A 171 -2.50 -9.00 -18.11
N PHE A 172 -1.99 -10.17 -18.47
CA PHE A 172 -1.71 -11.25 -17.52
C PHE A 172 -0.61 -10.86 -16.51
N PHE A 173 0.45 -10.21 -16.99
CA PHE A 173 1.60 -9.87 -16.15
C PHE A 173 1.26 -8.90 -14.99
N PRO A 174 0.58 -7.76 -15.21
CA PRO A 174 0.10 -6.89 -14.13
C PRO A 174 -0.80 -7.60 -13.14
N ILE A 175 -1.73 -8.44 -13.61
CA ILE A 175 -2.65 -9.17 -12.71
C ILE A 175 -1.85 -10.09 -11.78
N VAL A 176 -0.93 -10.89 -12.32
CA VAL A 176 -0.07 -11.78 -11.52
C VAL A 176 0.77 -10.98 -10.53
N LEU A 177 1.36 -9.86 -10.96
CA LEU A 177 2.16 -8.99 -10.10
C LEU A 177 1.31 -8.42 -8.96
N THR A 178 0.10 -7.92 -9.23
CA THR A 178 -0.80 -7.40 -8.20
C THR A 178 -1.22 -8.50 -7.21
N VAL A 179 -1.52 -9.71 -7.69
CA VAL A 179 -1.83 -10.85 -6.80
C VAL A 179 -0.64 -11.20 -5.92
N LEU A 180 0.58 -11.24 -6.47
CA LEU A 180 1.80 -11.47 -5.71
C LEU A 180 1.98 -10.40 -4.61
N LEU A 181 1.73 -9.13 -4.93
CA LEU A 181 1.80 -8.03 -3.96
C LEU A 181 0.74 -8.18 -2.87
N ILE A 182 -0.51 -8.53 -3.21
CA ILE A 182 -1.58 -8.77 -2.22
C ILE A 182 -1.16 -9.88 -1.24
N VAL A 183 -0.70 -11.02 -1.77
CA VAL A 183 -0.27 -12.16 -0.96
C VAL A 183 0.95 -11.81 -0.11
N GLY A 184 1.94 -11.13 -0.71
CA GLY A 184 3.13 -10.68 0.01
C GLY A 184 2.80 -9.71 1.14
N THR A 185 1.99 -8.69 0.87
CA THR A 185 1.55 -7.74 1.89
C THR A 185 0.78 -8.42 3.01
N GLN A 186 -0.13 -9.35 2.68
CA GLN A 186 -0.87 -10.12 3.68
C GLN A 186 0.04 -11.02 4.52
N PHE A 187 1.05 -11.64 3.90
CA PHE A 187 2.00 -12.50 4.61
C PHE A 187 2.89 -11.72 5.57
N PHE A 188 3.40 -10.55 5.15
CA PHE A 188 4.33 -9.75 5.97
C PHE A 188 3.63 -8.83 6.98
N PHE A 189 2.46 -8.29 6.62
CA PHE A 189 1.77 -7.27 7.41
C PHE A 189 0.40 -7.70 7.93
N GLY A 190 -0.06 -8.92 7.62
CA GLY A 190 -1.38 -9.41 8.03
C GLY A 190 -1.64 -9.33 9.53
N GLU A 191 -0.64 -9.64 10.36
CA GLU A 191 -0.74 -9.54 11.83
C GLU A 191 -0.77 -8.09 12.35
N ALA A 192 -0.25 -7.14 11.57
CA ALA A 192 -0.19 -5.72 11.93
C ALA A 192 -1.42 -4.93 11.46
N ILE A 193 -2.22 -5.48 10.55
CA ILE A 193 -3.39 -4.81 9.98
C ILE A 193 -4.63 -5.18 10.80
N LEU A 194 -5.19 -4.16 11.47
CA LEU A 194 -6.32 -4.31 12.40
C LEU A 194 -7.63 -4.76 11.74
N GLN A 195 -7.78 -4.51 10.44
CA GLN A 195 -8.97 -4.86 9.67
C GLN A 195 -8.69 -6.07 8.79
N GLU A 196 -9.28 -7.20 9.17
CA GLU A 196 -9.25 -8.42 8.38
C GLU A 196 -9.75 -8.16 6.95
N GLY A 197 -9.02 -8.68 5.96
CA GLY A 197 -9.41 -8.61 4.55
C GLY A 197 -9.22 -7.25 3.88
N LEU A 198 -8.69 -6.24 4.56
CA LEU A 198 -8.51 -4.90 4.00
C LEU A 198 -7.58 -4.91 2.77
N VAL A 199 -6.43 -5.60 2.86
CA VAL A 199 -5.48 -5.76 1.75
C VAL A 199 -6.13 -6.44 0.55
N LEU A 200 -6.91 -7.49 0.81
CA LEU A 200 -7.60 -8.23 -0.23
C LEU A 200 -8.66 -7.36 -0.92
N PHE A 201 -9.45 -6.60 -0.15
CA PHE A 201 -10.48 -5.72 -0.67
C PHE A 201 -9.90 -4.64 -1.57
N TYR A 202 -8.93 -3.86 -1.08
CA TYR A 202 -8.31 -2.80 -1.88
C TYR A 202 -7.51 -3.35 -3.06
N GLY A 203 -6.85 -4.50 -2.89
CA GLY A 203 -6.18 -5.20 -4.00
C GLY A 203 -7.15 -5.61 -5.11
N LEU A 204 -8.32 -6.14 -4.76
CA LEU A 204 -9.37 -6.49 -5.72
C LEU A 204 -9.89 -5.24 -6.44
N VAL A 205 -10.12 -4.14 -5.71
CA VAL A 205 -10.50 -2.85 -6.29
C VAL A 205 -9.44 -2.37 -7.29
N THR A 206 -8.14 -2.51 -6.99
CA THR A 206 -7.06 -2.15 -7.92
C THR A 206 -7.09 -2.99 -9.20
N ILE A 207 -7.25 -4.31 -9.08
CA ILE A 207 -7.35 -5.22 -10.25
C ILE A 207 -8.57 -4.86 -11.10
N LEU A 208 -9.71 -4.59 -10.47
CA LEU A 208 -10.96 -4.24 -11.15
C LEU A 208 -10.82 -2.91 -11.90
N LEU A 209 -10.24 -1.90 -11.26
CA LEU A 209 -9.99 -0.60 -11.89
C LEU A 209 -9.03 -0.74 -13.08
N PHE A 210 -7.94 -1.48 -12.93
CA PHE A 210 -7.00 -1.74 -14.02
C PHE A 210 -7.69 -2.44 -15.20
N CYS A 211 -8.47 -3.50 -14.93
CA CYS A 211 -9.24 -4.20 -15.95
C CYS A 211 -10.23 -3.27 -16.66
N ALA A 212 -10.94 -2.41 -15.91
CA ALA A 212 -11.90 -1.47 -16.48
C ALA A 212 -11.23 -0.48 -17.45
N ILE A 213 -10.10 0.11 -17.06
CA ILE A 213 -9.33 1.04 -17.92
C ILE A 213 -8.84 0.29 -19.17
N TYR A 214 -8.25 -0.89 -19.00
CA TYR A 214 -7.67 -1.66 -20.09
C TYR A 214 -8.72 -2.16 -21.09
N LEU A 215 -9.86 -2.69 -20.61
CA LEU A 215 -10.96 -3.14 -21.46
C LEU A 215 -11.62 -1.97 -22.20
N THR A 216 -11.68 -0.79 -21.60
CA THR A 216 -12.17 0.43 -22.27
C THR A 216 -11.25 0.80 -23.43
N TYR A 217 -9.93 0.76 -23.23
CA TYR A 217 -8.95 1.00 -24.28
C TYR A 217 -9.03 -0.04 -25.41
N PHE A 218 -9.17 -1.32 -25.07
CA PHE A 218 -9.38 -2.39 -26.04
C PHE A 218 -10.66 -2.19 -26.86
N GLY A 219 -11.77 -1.82 -26.19
CA GLY A 219 -13.05 -1.52 -26.84
C GLY A 219 -12.97 -0.32 -27.79
N ALA A 220 -12.27 0.74 -27.40
CA ALA A 220 -12.03 1.92 -28.24
C ALA A 220 -11.20 1.54 -29.48
N THR A 221 -10.11 0.81 -29.30
CA THR A 221 -9.23 0.34 -30.39
C THR A 221 -9.98 -0.55 -31.38
N MET A 222 -10.78 -1.50 -30.86
CA MET A 222 -11.62 -2.39 -31.68
C MET A 222 -12.68 -1.61 -32.49
N SER A 223 -13.27 -0.57 -31.89
CA SER A 223 -14.27 0.28 -32.54
C SER A 223 -13.64 1.15 -33.63
N LEU A 224 -12.42 1.65 -33.40
CA LEU A 224 -11.64 2.38 -34.38
C LEU A 224 -11.30 1.48 -35.58
N LEU A 225 -10.80 0.27 -35.31
CA LEU A 225 -10.46 -0.72 -36.35
C LEU A 225 -11.69 -1.09 -37.18
N LYS A 226 -12.83 -1.33 -36.52
CA LYS A 226 -14.11 -1.56 -37.22
C LYS A 226 -14.48 -0.37 -38.10
N ARG A 227 -14.39 0.87 -37.60
CA ARG A 227 -14.72 2.08 -38.39
C ARG A 227 -13.82 2.25 -39.61
N VAL A 228 -12.53 1.98 -39.48
CA VAL A 228 -11.56 2.11 -40.58
C VAL A 228 -11.76 1.02 -41.64
N ILE A 229 -12.08 -0.22 -41.23
CA ILE A 229 -12.29 -1.35 -42.15
C ILE A 229 -13.70 -1.36 -42.78
N LEU A 230 -14.72 -0.80 -42.11
CA LEU A 230 -16.12 -0.76 -42.59
C LEU A 230 -16.51 0.48 -43.39
N ARG A 231 -15.61 1.43 -43.65
CA ARG A 231 -15.81 2.39 -44.74
C ARG A 231 -15.26 1.77 -46.02
N PRO A 232 -16.08 1.15 -46.89
CA PRO A 232 -15.69 1.09 -48.28
C PRO A 232 -15.55 2.54 -48.72
N GLU A 233 -14.46 2.85 -49.43
CA GLU A 233 -14.34 4.11 -50.15
C GLU A 233 -15.62 4.30 -50.97
N MET A 234 -16.47 5.23 -50.55
CA MET A 234 -17.51 5.75 -51.43
C MET A 234 -16.78 6.71 -52.37
N HIS A 235 -16.26 6.13 -53.45
CA HIS A 235 -16.03 6.83 -54.71
C HIS A 235 -17.34 7.39 -55.25
#